data_AF-A0A0J8V7J6-F1
#
_entry.id   AF-A0A0J8V7J6-F1
#
_cell.length_a   1.000
_cell.length_b   1.000
_cell.length_c   1.000
_cell.angle_alpha   90.00
_cell.angle_beta   90.00
_cell.angle_gamma   90.00
#
_symmetry.space_group_name_H-M   'P 1'
#
loop_
_entity.id
_entity.type
_entity.pdbx_description
1 polymer ?
#
loop_
_entity_poly.entity_id
_entity_poly.type
_entity_poly.pdbx_seq_one_letter_code
_entity_poly.pdbx_strand_id
1 'polypeptide(L)'
;MARYHNHKIRLTPRYIEALHELIEAELEMMKEQDKDYSECWSWGICTVGNFSKPNHLYLTFGDEESRPKGMSRNTCVREDC
;
A
#
# COMPACT_ATOMS: atom_id res chain seq x y z
N MET A 1 -6.24 7.93 -10.56
CA MET A 1 -6.34 6.80 -11.51
C MET A 1 -4.96 6.47 -12.02
N ALA A 2 -4.59 5.19 -11.97
CA ALA A 2 -3.29 4.76 -12.48
C ALA A 2 -3.13 5.06 -13.97
N ARG A 3 -1.90 5.31 -14.41
CA ARG A 3 -1.62 5.75 -15.78
C ARG A 3 -0.46 5.01 -16.39
N TYR A 4 -0.44 4.93 -17.72
CA TYR A 4 0.73 4.59 -18.51
C TYR A 4 0.91 5.65 -19.59
N HIS A 5 1.98 6.45 -19.49
CA HIS A 5 2.11 7.71 -20.23
C HIS A 5 0.87 8.60 -20.03
N ASN A 6 0.12 8.86 -21.10
CA ASN A 6 -1.09 9.68 -21.11
C ASN A 6 -2.38 8.84 -21.07
N HIS A 7 -2.27 7.51 -21.00
CA HIS A 7 -3.41 6.61 -20.96
C HIS A 7 -3.79 6.32 -19.52
N LYS A 8 -5.08 6.50 -19.22
CA LYS A 8 -5.67 5.98 -17.98
C LYS A 8 -5.81 4.48 -18.11
N ILE A 9 -5.36 3.76 -17.10
CA ILE A 9 -5.50 2.31 -17.04
C ILE A 9 -6.30 1.94 -15.80
N ARG A 10 -7.02 0.83 -15.89
CA ARG A 10 -7.74 0.26 -14.76
C ARG A 10 -6.89 -0.84 -14.16
N LEU A 11 -6.63 -0.75 -12.86
CA LEU A 11 -5.98 -1.83 -12.13
C LEU A 11 -6.85 -3.08 -12.16
N THR A 12 -6.24 -4.23 -12.43
CA THR A 12 -6.96 -5.50 -12.40
C THR A 12 -7.20 -5.91 -10.93
N PRO A 13 -8.29 -6.62 -10.63
CA PRO A 13 -8.52 -7.13 -9.26
C PRO A 13 -7.35 -7.97 -8.75
N ARG A 14 -6.79 -8.84 -9.59
CA ARG A 14 -5.63 -9.67 -9.25
C ARG A 14 -4.41 -8.83 -8.84
N TYR A 15 -4.17 -7.71 -9.52
CA TYR A 15 -3.06 -6.82 -9.20
C TYR A 15 -3.28 -6.13 -7.84
N ILE A 16 -4.50 -5.69 -7.57
CA ILE A 16 -4.88 -5.08 -6.30
C ILE A 16 -4.68 -6.07 -5.15
N GLU A 17 -5.17 -7.31 -5.27
CA GLU A 17 -4.98 -8.33 -4.24
C GLU A 17 -3.50 -8.67 -4.04
N ALA A 18 -2.71 -8.77 -5.11
CA ALA A 18 -1.26 -9.02 -4.96
C ALA A 18 -0.54 -7.91 -4.19
N LEU A 19 -0.98 -6.65 -4.35
CA LEU A 19 -0.44 -5.54 -3.57
C LEU A 19 -0.89 -5.59 -2.11
N HIS A 20 -2.12 -6.01 -1.83
CA HIS A 20 -2.56 -6.25 -0.45
C HIS A 20 -1.68 -7.30 0.23
N GLU A 21 -1.49 -8.45 -0.41
CA GLU A 21 -0.65 -9.54 0.10
C GLU A 21 0.80 -9.09 0.33
N LEU A 22 1.37 -8.29 -0.59
CA LEU A 22 2.70 -7.72 -0.42
C LEU A 22 2.80 -6.85 0.85
N ILE A 23 1.84 -5.94 1.05
CA ILE A 23 1.83 -5.06 2.22
C ILE A 23 1.65 -5.87 3.50
N GLU A 24 0.78 -6.87 3.51
CA GLU A 24 0.56 -7.73 4.69
C GLU A 24 1.83 -8.48 5.08
N ALA A 25 2.54 -9.05 4.10
CA ALA A 25 3.81 -9.71 4.33
C ALA A 25 4.89 -8.75 4.86
N GLU A 26 4.98 -7.52 4.33
CA GLU A 26 5.91 -6.51 4.86
C GLU A 26 5.58 -6.11 6.31
N LEU A 27 4.30 -5.93 6.63
CA LEU A 27 3.85 -5.66 7.99
C LEU A 27 4.22 -6.79 8.96
N GLU A 28 4.01 -8.05 8.56
CA GLU A 28 4.38 -9.23 9.34
C GLU A 28 5.89 -9.25 9.60
N MET A 29 6.71 -9.13 8.54
CA MET A 29 8.16 -9.12 8.65
C MET A 29 8.67 -8.02 9.59
N MET A 30 8.12 -6.81 9.49
CA MET A 30 8.58 -5.69 10.31
C MET A 30 8.19 -5.82 11.79
N LYS A 31 7.00 -6.37 12.08
CA LYS A 31 6.62 -6.70 13.47
C LYS A 31 7.53 -7.73 14.11
N GLU A 32 7.98 -8.71 13.33
CA GLU A 32 8.90 -9.73 13.83
C GLU A 32 10.31 -9.18 14.05
N GLN A 33 10.77 -8.32 13.14
CA GLN A 33 12.10 -7.72 13.18
C GLN A 33 12.24 -6.69 14.31
N ASP A 34 11.21 -5.88 14.54
CA ASP A 34 11.22 -4.81 15.53
C ASP A 34 10.07 -4.95 16.54
N LYS A 35 10.24 -5.90 17.47
CA LYS A 35 9.19 -6.28 18.42
C LYS A 35 8.80 -5.15 19.35
N ASP A 36 9.77 -4.32 19.74
CA ASP A 36 9.58 -3.20 20.66
C ASP A 36 8.77 -2.06 20.01
N TYR A 37 8.77 -1.98 18.67
CA TYR A 37 7.99 -1.03 17.88
C TYR A 37 7.00 -1.71 16.93
N SER A 38 6.55 -2.93 17.26
CA SER A 38 5.61 -3.70 16.43
C SER A 38 4.27 -2.98 16.22
N GLU A 39 3.90 -2.11 17.15
CA GLU A 39 2.75 -1.21 17.08
C GLU A 39 2.85 -0.16 15.96
N CYS A 40 4.07 0.20 15.54
CA CYS A 40 4.32 1.11 14.42
C CYS A 40 4.02 0.51 13.04
N TRP A 41 3.69 -0.78 13.00
CA TRP A 41 3.41 -1.53 11.77
C TRP A 41 1.95 -2.03 11.77
N SER A 42 1.00 -1.15 12.03
CA SER A 42 -0.41 -1.53 12.17
C SER A 42 -1.15 -1.59 10.84
N TRP A 43 -0.78 -0.73 9.89
CA TRP A 43 -1.41 -0.64 8.57
C TRP A 43 -0.41 -0.25 7.47
N GLY A 44 -0.80 -0.47 6.22
CA GLY A 44 -0.05 -0.02 5.05
C GLY A 44 -0.93 0.43 3.88
N ILE A 45 -0.44 1.37 3.09
CA ILE A 45 -1.11 1.89 1.90
C ILE A 45 -0.14 1.81 0.72
N CYS A 46 -0.62 1.26 -0.40
CA CYS A 46 0.06 1.37 -1.68
C CYS A 46 -0.66 2.39 -2.56
N THR A 47 0.02 3.48 -2.91
CA THR A 47 -0.45 4.43 -3.92
C THR A 47 0.19 4.08 -5.27
N VAL A 48 -0.66 3.73 -6.23
CA VAL A 48 -0.27 3.37 -7.59
C VAL A 48 -0.38 4.60 -8.50
N GLY A 49 0.77 5.05 -8.99
CA GLY A 49 0.92 6.21 -9.86
C GLY A 49 1.05 5.83 -11.35
N ASN A 50 1.96 6.53 -12.04
CA ASN A 50 2.19 6.32 -13.46
C ASN A 50 3.22 5.22 -13.72
N PHE A 51 2.82 4.12 -14.35
CA PHE A 51 3.66 2.97 -14.69
C PHE A 51 4.83 3.30 -15.62
N SER A 52 4.79 4.42 -16.34
CA SER A 52 5.93 4.87 -17.15
C SER A 52 7.00 5.62 -16.34
N LYS A 53 6.79 5.78 -15.02
CA LYS A 53 7.73 6.42 -14.11
C LYS A 53 8.36 5.39 -13.16
N PRO A 54 9.63 5.60 -12.75
CA PRO A 54 10.18 4.88 -11.62
C PRO A 54 9.35 5.20 -10.36
N ASN A 55 9.30 4.27 -9.42
CA ASN A 55 8.55 4.41 -8.16
C ASN A 55 7.04 4.66 -8.36
N HIS A 56 6.44 4.04 -9.38
CA HIS A 56 4.99 4.06 -9.57
C HIS A 56 4.21 3.37 -8.44
N LEU A 57 4.90 2.64 -7.55
CA LEU A 57 4.35 2.13 -6.31
C LEU A 57 4.98 2.91 -5.16
N TYR A 58 4.13 3.58 -4.40
CA TYR A 58 4.52 4.28 -3.18
C TYR A 58 3.86 3.62 -1.99
N LEU A 59 4.67 2.95 -1.16
CA LEU A 59 4.23 2.27 0.05
C LEU A 59 4.38 3.21 1.24
N THR A 60 3.37 3.26 2.09
CA THR A 60 3.38 4.01 3.35
C THR A 60 2.83 3.12 4.46
N PHE A 61 3.49 3.11 5.61
CA PHE A 61 3.10 2.32 6.77
C PHE A 61 2.94 3.24 7.99
N GLY A 62 2.25 2.77 9.01
CA GLY A 62 2.13 3.52 10.27
C GLY A 62 1.49 2.76 11.42
N ASP A 63 1.51 3.42 12.57
CA ASP A 63 0.85 2.99 13.81
C ASP A 63 -0.67 3.18 13.78
N GLU A 64 -1.38 2.56 14.71
CA GLU A 64 -2.84 2.66 14.74
C GLU A 64 -3.34 4.10 15.00
N GLU A 65 -2.56 4.93 15.72
CA GLU A 65 -2.92 6.32 16.02
C GLU A 65 -2.95 7.20 14.75
N SER A 66 -2.08 6.91 13.79
CA SER A 66 -1.97 7.61 12.50
C SER A 66 -2.85 7.01 11.40
N ARG A 67 -3.64 5.98 11.71
CA ARG A 67 -4.45 5.25 10.71
C ARG A 67 -5.44 6.17 9.98
N PRO A 68 -5.39 6.23 8.64
CA PRO A 68 -6.33 7.02 7.87
C PRO A 68 -7.79 6.54 8.03
N LYS A 69 -8.70 7.50 8.22
CA LYS A 69 -10.14 7.23 8.34
C LYS A 69 -10.68 6.53 7.08
N GLY A 70 -11.56 5.55 7.28
CA GLY A 70 -12.25 4.84 6.21
C GLY A 70 -11.53 3.62 5.64
N MET A 71 -10.40 3.20 6.24
CA MET A 71 -9.79 1.90 5.94
C MET A 71 -10.59 0.76 6.57
N SER A 72 -11.11 -0.14 5.74
CA SER A 72 -11.83 -1.34 6.18
C SER A 72 -10.90 -2.53 6.47
N ARG A 73 -9.66 -2.48 6.00
CA ARG A 73 -8.60 -3.49 6.20
C ARG A 73 -7.33 -2.79 6.70
N ASN A 74 -6.35 -3.55 7.18
CA ASN A 74 -5.04 -3.03 7.55
C ASN A 74 -4.23 -2.58 6.32
N THR A 75 -4.62 -3.05 5.14
CA THR A 75 -3.98 -2.70 3.88
C THR A 75 -4.95 -1.98 2.97
N CYS A 76 -4.45 -1.05 2.15
CA CYS A 76 -5.27 -0.31 1.20
C CYS A 76 -4.48 0.02 -0.07
N VAL A 77 -5.08 -0.24 -1.23
CA VAL A 77 -4.52 0.18 -2.52
C VAL A 77 -5.30 1.38 -3.03
N ARG A 78 -4.60 2.44 -3.41
CA ARG A 78 -5.17 3.70 -3.93
C ARG A 78 -4.51 4.05 -5.24
N GLU A 79 -5.22 4.78 -6.10
CA GLU A 79 -4.65 5.32 -7.31
C GLU A 79 -4.30 6.80 -7.12
N ASP A 80 -3.13 7.23 -7.56
CA ASP A 80 -2.78 8.65 -7.61
C ASP A 80 -3.62 9.36 -8.68
N CYS A 81 -4.27 10.47 -8.34
CA CYS A 81 -5.29 11.12 -9.17
C CYS A 81 -4.71 12.07 -10.22
#